data_AF-A0A356XD24-F1
#
_entry.id   AF-A0A356XD24-F1
#
_cell.length_a   1.000
_cell.length_b   1.000
_cell.length_c   1.000
_cell.angle_alpha   90.00
_cell.angle_beta   90.00
_cell.angle_gamma   90.00
#
_symmetry.space_group_name_H-M   'P 1'
#
loop_
_entity.id
_entity.type
_entity.pdbx_description
1 polymer ?
#
loop_
_entity_poly.entity_id
_entity_poly.type
_entity_poly.pdbx_seq_one_letter_code
_entity_poly.pdbx_strand_id
1 'polypeptide(L)'
;PDNTEFAGEFAWEFAREWGDKLSQKASRLQEAIKNYTSEHLKGVKVTAVKLMIGSMMITSATLGGILLAASQSVSAASADVSSGASAGAGTIAGTGTVSGVTAGMYTVQPGDTLWGISNRFHISVTTLKKINSLTDDTLYPGQQLRVAEPVQRVQYTWHRVAAGESLWIIANQYGTTVPAIRQLNNLSGDIIYTGQALKVKAVTLTGLLHTVKAGETLWLIARNYNTTVDEIRGTNGISGDILSIGQQLFIPFSDAGGKPAPVPVPSPAPSPAPVLTWPAVTHIVRYGDTVTSVAALYGTSAARILTYNYMKPDEWLSAGDRIAISGYAPRSYTVTPGESTAPARTGKIVDWVTEGQYLLKRGDVFTLVDTLTGKPFRMVMMGGYNHSDVEPLTRADTDAMRSLFGSWQWNPRAVVVFKDGMNIAASLSGMPHSVEMITDNGVLGHFDLYLSGSTSHSTTTSADYIRQHQAMVLRAAGR
;
A
#
# COMPACT_ATOMS: atom_id res chain seq x y z
N PRO A 1 16.66 34.91 -13.03
CA PRO A 1 16.34 35.64 -11.78
C PRO A 1 14.82 35.69 -11.62
N ASP A 2 14.38 35.02 -10.57
CA ASP A 2 13.05 35.02 -9.94
C ASP A 2 11.85 34.75 -10.83
N ASN A 3 11.34 33.51 -10.75
CA ASN A 3 9.94 33.13 -11.00
C ASN A 3 9.60 31.74 -10.39
N THR A 4 10.38 31.25 -9.41
CA THR A 4 10.21 29.91 -8.82
C THR A 4 9.42 29.89 -7.50
N GLU A 5 9.07 31.06 -6.94
CA GLU A 5 8.38 31.14 -5.64
C GLU A 5 6.85 31.09 -5.74
N PHE A 6 6.25 31.37 -6.89
CA PHE A 6 4.78 31.53 -7.00
C PHE A 6 3.98 30.27 -7.37
N ALA A 7 4.63 29.18 -7.82
CA ALA A 7 3.92 28.00 -8.32
C ALA A 7 3.43 27.03 -7.22
N GLY A 8 4.08 27.02 -6.05
CA GLY A 8 3.76 26.13 -4.94
C GLY A 8 2.48 26.51 -4.19
N GLU A 9 2.24 27.82 -4.00
CA GLU A 9 1.04 28.32 -3.31
C GLU A 9 -0.22 28.23 -4.18
N PHE A 10 -0.09 28.36 -5.51
CA PHE A 10 -1.23 28.39 -6.44
C PHE A 10 -1.96 27.04 -6.56
N ALA A 11 -1.24 25.92 -6.47
CA ALA A 11 -1.85 24.58 -6.53
C ALA A 11 -2.66 24.24 -5.26
N TRP A 12 -2.27 24.81 -4.11
CA TRP A 12 -2.94 24.64 -2.84
C TRP A 12 -4.24 25.47 -2.74
N GLU A 13 -4.24 26.70 -3.25
CA GLU A 13 -5.47 27.52 -3.28
C GLU A 13 -6.52 26.96 -4.25
N PHE A 14 -6.11 26.33 -5.35
CA PHE A 14 -7.03 25.71 -6.33
C PHE A 14 -7.83 24.53 -5.74
N ALA A 15 -7.22 23.73 -4.87
CA ALA A 15 -7.91 22.66 -4.13
C ALA A 15 -8.78 23.21 -2.98
N ARG A 16 -8.32 24.31 -2.34
CA ARG A 16 -9.00 24.96 -1.20
C ARG A 16 -10.31 25.65 -1.59
N GLU A 17 -10.38 26.29 -2.77
CA GLU A 17 -11.59 27.04 -3.16
C GLU A 17 -12.76 26.15 -3.60
N TRP A 18 -12.50 24.88 -3.95
CA TRP A 18 -13.51 23.96 -4.48
C TRP A 18 -14.02 22.90 -3.49
N GLY A 19 -13.27 22.60 -2.42
CA GLY A 19 -13.69 21.66 -1.38
C GLY A 19 -14.98 22.08 -0.67
N ASP A 20 -15.10 23.36 -0.31
CA ASP A 20 -16.25 23.88 0.46
C ASP A 20 -17.51 24.10 -0.39
N LYS A 21 -17.37 24.32 -1.70
CA LYS A 21 -18.49 24.65 -2.61
C LYS A 21 -19.13 23.43 -3.29
N LEU A 22 -18.54 22.23 -3.16
CA LEU A 22 -19.07 20.99 -3.76
C LEU A 22 -20.20 20.33 -2.95
N SER A 23 -20.54 20.87 -1.79
CA SER A 23 -21.62 20.36 -0.95
C SER A 23 -23.05 20.60 -1.50
N GLN A 24 -23.22 21.29 -2.65
CA GLN A 24 -24.56 21.61 -3.19
C GLN A 24 -24.73 21.41 -4.71
N LYS A 25 -25.35 20.28 -5.08
CA LYS A 25 -26.01 19.90 -6.36
C LYS A 25 -25.17 19.86 -7.67
N ALA A 26 -25.26 18.72 -8.35
CA ALA A 26 -24.57 18.35 -9.60
C ALA A 26 -24.76 19.30 -10.81
N SER A 27 -25.83 20.09 -10.86
CA SER A 27 -26.10 21.02 -11.97
C SER A 27 -25.19 22.25 -11.97
N ARG A 28 -24.71 22.71 -10.80
CA ARG A 28 -23.78 23.86 -10.71
C ARG A 28 -22.35 23.51 -11.14
N LEU A 29 -21.97 22.25 -11.01
CA LEU A 29 -20.65 21.75 -11.37
C LEU A 29 -20.40 21.85 -12.88
N GLN A 30 -21.38 21.45 -13.70
CA GLN A 30 -21.25 21.53 -15.16
C GLN A 30 -21.14 22.98 -15.67
N GLU A 31 -21.87 23.91 -15.05
CA GLU A 31 -21.85 25.33 -15.42
C GLU A 31 -20.53 26.00 -15.02
N ALA A 32 -20.00 25.68 -13.83
CA ALA A 32 -18.69 26.15 -13.37
C ALA A 32 -17.55 25.67 -14.27
N ILE A 33 -17.57 24.39 -14.66
CA ILE A 33 -16.59 23.81 -15.60
C ILE A 33 -16.62 24.52 -16.95
N LYS A 34 -17.82 24.84 -17.45
CA LYS A 34 -18.00 25.52 -18.74
C LYS A 34 -17.46 26.96 -18.70
N ASN A 35 -17.72 27.70 -17.62
CA ASN A 35 -17.22 29.07 -17.48
C ASN A 35 -15.69 29.10 -17.36
N TYR A 36 -15.11 28.24 -16.51
CA TYR A 36 -13.66 28.18 -16.31
C TYR A 36 -12.91 27.83 -17.61
N THR A 37 -13.38 26.82 -18.34
CA THR A 37 -12.79 26.43 -19.63
C THR A 37 -12.89 27.54 -20.68
N SER A 38 -13.98 28.31 -20.70
CA SER A 38 -14.14 29.44 -21.61
C SER A 38 -13.24 30.64 -21.30
N GLU A 39 -12.94 30.88 -20.02
CA GLU A 39 -12.12 32.00 -19.58
C GLU A 39 -10.62 31.72 -19.73
N HIS A 40 -10.18 30.50 -19.41
CA HIS A 40 -8.76 30.16 -19.26
C HIS A 40 -8.19 29.34 -20.43
N LEU A 41 -9.03 28.72 -21.27
CA LEU A 41 -8.60 27.88 -22.40
C LEU A 41 -9.11 28.42 -23.75
N LYS A 42 -9.01 29.74 -23.94
CA LYS A 42 -9.46 30.41 -25.18
C LYS A 42 -8.75 29.84 -26.41
N GLY A 43 -9.54 29.40 -27.41
CA GLY A 43 -9.05 28.85 -28.67
C GLY A 43 -8.83 27.32 -28.67
N VAL A 44 -9.09 26.63 -27.56
CA VAL A 44 -8.97 25.17 -27.46
C VAL A 44 -10.36 24.53 -27.37
N LYS A 45 -10.68 23.61 -28.28
CA LYS A 45 -11.97 22.90 -28.27
C LYS A 45 -11.97 21.80 -27.18
N VAL A 46 -12.56 22.10 -26.03
CA VAL A 46 -12.72 21.15 -24.92
C VAL A 46 -14.00 20.33 -25.09
N THR A 47 -13.89 19.01 -25.23
CA THR A 47 -15.03 18.10 -25.45
C THR A 47 -15.45 17.35 -24.19
N ALA A 48 -14.53 17.16 -23.24
CA ALA A 48 -14.79 16.54 -21.94
C ALA A 48 -13.85 17.09 -20.86
N VAL A 49 -14.35 17.15 -19.63
CA VAL A 49 -13.57 17.47 -18.43
C VAL A 49 -13.67 16.32 -17.46
N LYS A 50 -12.52 15.82 -17.03
CA LYS A 50 -12.38 14.69 -16.10
C LYS A 50 -12.16 15.23 -14.69
N LEU A 51 -13.04 14.85 -13.76
CA LEU A 51 -12.81 15.09 -12.34
C LEU A 51 -12.14 13.88 -11.72
N MET A 52 -10.99 14.14 -11.10
CA MET A 52 -10.11 13.14 -10.53
C MET A 52 -9.94 13.40 -9.03
N ILE A 53 -9.99 12.34 -8.22
CA ILE A 53 -9.35 12.31 -6.89
C ILE A 53 -8.19 11.32 -7.05
N GLY A 54 -6.95 11.84 -7.00
CA GLY A 54 -5.77 11.03 -7.32
C GLY A 54 -5.83 10.47 -8.75
N SER A 55 -5.70 9.14 -8.90
CA SER A 55 -5.81 8.41 -10.18
C SER A 55 -7.22 7.88 -10.48
N MET A 56 -8.17 8.08 -9.57
CA MET A 56 -9.54 7.59 -9.73
C MET A 56 -10.39 8.65 -10.44
N MET A 57 -10.92 8.29 -11.61
CA MET A 57 -11.96 9.06 -12.30
C MET A 57 -13.23 9.03 -11.45
N ILE A 58 -13.62 10.17 -10.89
CA ILE A 58 -14.86 10.30 -10.13
C ILE A 58 -16.04 10.43 -11.09
N THR A 59 -15.90 11.32 -12.08
CA THR A 59 -16.91 11.57 -13.11
C THR A 59 -16.33 12.32 -14.31
N SER A 60 -17.00 12.26 -15.46
CA SER A 60 -16.67 13.07 -16.65
C SER A 60 -17.85 13.97 -17.01
N ALA A 61 -17.61 15.27 -17.11
CA ALA A 61 -18.56 16.21 -17.70
C ALA A 61 -18.25 16.37 -19.19
N THR A 62 -19.11 15.85 -20.05
CA THR A 62 -19.04 16.05 -21.51
C THR A 62 -19.70 17.38 -21.87
N LEU A 63 -18.98 18.27 -22.53
CA LEU A 63 -19.44 19.64 -22.84
C LEU A 63 -20.17 19.74 -24.19
N GLY A 64 -20.46 18.60 -24.85
CA GLY A 64 -21.20 18.57 -26.11
C GLY A 64 -21.98 17.27 -26.33
N GLY A 65 -23.30 17.35 -26.13
CA GLY A 65 -24.31 16.52 -26.84
C GLY A 65 -24.66 15.13 -26.28
N ILE A 66 -25.94 15.01 -25.89
CA ILE A 66 -26.74 13.82 -25.52
C ILE A 66 -26.41 13.16 -24.17
N LEU A 67 -27.23 13.57 -23.21
CA LEU A 67 -27.44 13.02 -21.88
C LEU A 67 -28.13 11.65 -21.98
N LEU A 68 -27.51 10.57 -21.48
CA LEU A 68 -28.26 9.41 -21.00
C LEU A 68 -28.32 9.51 -19.47
N ALA A 69 -29.53 9.78 -18.98
CA ALA A 69 -29.84 10.11 -17.60
C ALA A 69 -29.64 8.94 -16.65
N ALA A 70 -29.39 9.29 -15.40
CA ALA A 70 -29.45 8.43 -14.22
C ALA A 70 -30.81 7.73 -14.08
N SER A 71 -30.78 6.44 -13.74
CA SER A 71 -31.85 5.70 -13.05
C SER A 71 -31.27 4.33 -12.66
N GLN A 72 -31.56 3.68 -11.54
CA GLN A 72 -32.39 3.96 -10.38
C GLN A 72 -31.95 2.97 -9.28
N SER A 73 -32.18 3.36 -8.03
CA SER A 73 -32.29 2.50 -6.86
C SER A 73 -33.08 1.21 -7.13
N VAL A 74 -32.57 0.06 -6.71
CA VAL A 74 -33.36 -1.18 -6.65
C VAL A 74 -33.79 -1.42 -5.21
N SER A 75 -35.07 -1.16 -4.96
CA SER A 75 -35.81 -1.51 -3.76
C SER A 75 -36.10 -3.01 -3.71
N ALA A 76 -36.20 -3.53 -2.49
CA ALA A 76 -36.65 -4.87 -2.18
C ALA A 76 -38.02 -5.20 -2.80
N ALA A 77 -38.15 -6.42 -3.32
CA ALA A 77 -39.42 -7.08 -3.53
C ALA A 77 -39.26 -8.57 -3.15
N SER A 78 -39.92 -8.92 -2.05
CA SER A 78 -40.15 -10.27 -1.58
C SER A 78 -41.14 -11.00 -2.50
N ALA A 79 -40.82 -12.22 -2.92
CA ALA A 79 -41.78 -13.16 -3.47
C ALA A 79 -41.87 -14.37 -2.55
N ASP A 80 -43.05 -14.53 -1.96
CA ASP A 80 -43.56 -15.72 -1.31
C ASP A 80 -43.50 -16.93 -2.26
N VAL A 81 -42.90 -18.03 -1.81
CA VAL A 81 -43.41 -19.39 -2.10
C VAL A 81 -43.28 -20.20 -0.82
N SER A 82 -44.45 -20.55 -0.29
CA SER A 82 -44.69 -21.40 0.85
C SER A 82 -44.57 -22.90 0.53
N SER A 83 -44.22 -23.64 1.58
CA SER A 83 -44.67 -24.99 1.94
C SER A 83 -43.85 -26.22 1.51
N GLY A 84 -43.40 -26.98 2.51
CA GLY A 84 -42.83 -28.33 2.40
C GLY A 84 -41.94 -28.70 3.59
N ALA A 85 -42.54 -29.00 4.74
CA ALA A 85 -41.90 -29.22 6.03
C ALA A 85 -41.12 -30.54 6.20
N SER A 86 -40.04 -30.53 6.98
CA SER A 86 -39.73 -31.42 8.14
C SER A 86 -38.24 -31.27 8.52
N ALA A 87 -37.91 -30.50 9.57
CA ALA A 87 -37.81 -30.89 10.98
C ALA A 87 -36.43 -31.51 11.35
N GLY A 88 -35.61 -30.70 12.04
CA GLY A 88 -34.33 -31.09 12.66
C GLY A 88 -33.58 -29.86 13.18
N ALA A 89 -33.93 -29.41 14.38
CA ALA A 89 -33.55 -28.13 14.97
C ALA A 89 -32.06 -28.00 15.38
N GLY A 90 -31.56 -26.76 15.32
CA GLY A 90 -30.25 -26.35 15.83
C GLY A 90 -29.91 -24.91 15.43
N THR A 91 -30.69 -23.95 15.91
CA THR A 91 -30.51 -22.50 15.73
C THR A 91 -29.18 -21.97 16.28
N ILE A 92 -28.42 -21.23 15.47
CA ILE A 92 -27.64 -20.07 15.93
C ILE A 92 -27.91 -18.91 14.97
N ALA A 93 -28.47 -17.84 15.53
CA ALA A 93 -28.64 -16.54 14.90
C ALA A 93 -27.30 -15.79 14.83
N GLY A 94 -27.05 -15.11 13.73
CA GLY A 94 -25.89 -14.23 13.59
C GLY A 94 -25.48 -13.98 12.14
N THR A 95 -26.28 -13.23 11.40
CA THR A 95 -25.88 -12.63 10.12
C THR A 95 -24.85 -11.53 10.37
N GLY A 96 -23.57 -11.92 10.41
CA GLY A 96 -22.45 -11.01 10.31
C GLY A 96 -21.86 -11.09 8.90
N THR A 97 -21.99 -10.02 8.13
CA THR A 97 -21.14 -9.80 6.95
C THR A 97 -19.70 -9.68 7.42
N VAL A 98 -18.90 -10.73 7.18
CA VAL A 98 -17.48 -10.74 7.52
C VAL A 98 -16.69 -9.99 6.45
N SER A 99 -16.55 -8.68 6.64
CA SER A 99 -15.43 -7.92 6.07
C SER A 99 -14.14 -8.37 6.75
N GLY A 100 -13.24 -9.05 6.03
CA GLY A 100 -11.95 -9.42 6.62
C GLY A 100 -11.13 -10.54 5.98
N VAL A 101 -11.49 -11.08 4.80
CA VAL A 101 -10.67 -12.11 4.15
C VAL A 101 -9.59 -11.46 3.29
N THR A 102 -8.34 -11.48 3.74
CA THR A 102 -7.15 -11.24 2.92
C THR A 102 -6.46 -12.56 2.70
N ALA A 103 -6.41 -12.97 1.42
CA ALA A 103 -5.37 -13.78 0.78
C ALA A 103 -5.14 -15.19 1.36
N GLY A 104 -4.82 -16.17 0.50
CA GLY A 104 -4.43 -17.51 0.94
C GLY A 104 -3.11 -17.57 1.72
N MET A 105 -2.58 -16.43 2.18
CA MET A 105 -1.37 -16.26 2.99
C MET A 105 -1.65 -15.30 4.15
N TYR A 106 -1.16 -15.64 5.34
CA TYR A 106 -1.33 -14.90 6.58
C TYR A 106 0.00 -14.75 7.31
N THR A 107 0.32 -13.53 7.77
CA THR A 107 1.50 -13.28 8.61
C THR A 107 1.12 -13.37 10.07
N VAL A 108 1.69 -14.34 10.78
CA VAL A 108 1.50 -14.56 12.22
C VAL A 108 1.85 -13.29 12.98
N GLN A 109 0.94 -12.85 13.83
CA GLN A 109 1.07 -11.70 14.72
C GLN A 109 1.47 -12.16 16.14
N PRO A 110 2.06 -11.28 16.97
CA PRO A 110 2.24 -11.56 18.39
C PRO A 110 0.91 -11.97 19.06
N GLY A 111 0.90 -13.12 19.72
CA GLY A 111 -0.28 -13.65 20.42
C GLY A 111 -1.19 -14.56 19.58
N ASP A 112 -0.87 -14.78 18.30
CA ASP A 112 -1.61 -15.72 17.48
C ASP A 112 -1.45 -17.17 17.94
N THR A 113 -2.51 -17.96 17.75
CA THR A 113 -2.52 -19.41 17.93
C THR A 113 -3.03 -20.09 16.67
N LEU A 114 -2.63 -21.35 16.44
CA LEU A 114 -3.20 -22.12 15.33
C LEU A 114 -4.73 -22.17 15.40
N TRP A 115 -5.30 -22.29 16.59
CA TRP A 115 -6.75 -22.28 16.79
C TRP A 115 -7.36 -20.94 16.36
N GLY A 116 -6.82 -19.82 16.84
CA GLY A 116 -7.32 -18.48 16.49
C GLY A 116 -7.24 -18.19 15.00
N ILE A 117 -6.14 -18.57 14.36
CA ILE A 117 -5.95 -18.44 12.91
C ILE A 117 -6.92 -19.36 12.17
N SER A 118 -7.01 -20.64 12.54
CA SER A 118 -7.88 -21.62 11.90
C SER A 118 -9.35 -21.20 11.94
N ASN A 119 -9.81 -20.66 13.08
CA ASN A 119 -11.16 -20.16 13.27
C ASN A 119 -11.41 -18.89 12.44
N ARG A 120 -10.42 -18.00 12.36
CA ARG A 120 -10.49 -16.78 11.55
C ARG A 120 -10.63 -17.07 10.06
N PHE A 121 -9.96 -18.11 9.57
CA PHE A 121 -9.93 -18.47 8.15
C PHE A 121 -10.85 -19.62 7.77
N HIS A 122 -11.66 -20.11 8.72
CA HIS A 122 -12.58 -21.22 8.52
C HIS A 122 -11.92 -22.47 7.92
N ILE A 123 -10.68 -22.75 8.31
CA ILE A 123 -9.95 -23.98 7.98
C ILE A 123 -9.69 -24.75 9.26
N SER A 124 -9.64 -26.08 9.22
CA SER A 124 -9.30 -26.85 10.43
C SER A 124 -7.84 -26.63 10.81
N VAL A 125 -7.50 -26.71 12.11
CA VAL A 125 -6.09 -26.72 12.56
C VAL A 125 -5.29 -27.81 11.84
N THR A 126 -5.88 -28.98 11.64
CA THR A 126 -5.26 -30.10 10.92
C THR A 126 -4.95 -29.74 9.46
N THR A 127 -5.90 -29.12 8.76
CA THR A 127 -5.71 -28.62 7.39
C THR A 127 -4.64 -27.53 7.37
N LEU A 128 -4.71 -26.56 8.28
CA LEU A 128 -3.76 -25.46 8.39
C LEU A 128 -2.32 -25.98 8.62
N LYS A 129 -2.14 -26.98 9.48
CA LYS A 129 -0.85 -27.63 9.68
C LYS A 129 -0.38 -28.38 8.45
N LYS A 130 -1.27 -29.14 7.82
CA LYS A 130 -0.98 -29.93 6.61
C LYS A 130 -0.52 -29.05 5.44
N ILE A 131 -1.25 -27.98 5.14
CA ILE A 131 -0.91 -27.09 4.00
C ILE A 131 0.37 -26.27 4.25
N ASN A 132 0.79 -26.13 5.50
CA ASN A 132 2.02 -25.41 5.89
C ASN A 132 3.17 -26.33 6.32
N SER A 133 3.01 -27.65 6.22
CA SER A 133 3.99 -28.63 6.69
C SER A 133 4.42 -28.41 8.15
N LEU A 134 3.50 -28.00 9.02
CA LEU A 134 3.76 -27.80 10.45
C LEU A 134 3.70 -29.15 11.19
N THR A 135 4.75 -29.44 11.95
CA THR A 135 4.86 -30.66 12.76
C THR A 135 4.23 -30.51 14.14
N ASP A 136 4.13 -29.29 14.65
CA ASP A 136 3.59 -28.95 15.97
C ASP A 136 2.76 -27.66 15.90
N ASP A 137 2.36 -27.13 17.07
CA ASP A 137 1.45 -25.99 17.17
C ASP A 137 2.18 -24.65 17.39
N THR A 138 3.50 -24.65 17.39
CA THR A 138 4.33 -23.46 17.63
C THR A 138 4.26 -22.52 16.44
N LEU A 139 3.97 -21.26 16.71
CA LEU A 139 3.97 -20.18 15.74
C LEU A 139 4.93 -19.08 16.18
N TYR A 140 5.62 -18.47 15.21
CA TYR A 140 6.52 -17.36 15.43
C TYR A 140 5.95 -16.07 14.84
N PRO A 141 5.92 -14.94 15.56
CA PRO A 141 5.55 -13.66 14.98
C PRO A 141 6.37 -13.37 13.71
N GLY A 142 5.69 -12.96 12.64
CA GLY A 142 6.26 -12.76 11.30
C GLY A 142 6.26 -14.00 10.41
N GLN A 143 5.94 -15.19 10.92
CA GLN A 143 5.83 -16.41 10.13
C GLN A 143 4.70 -16.30 9.10
N GLN A 144 4.94 -16.72 7.86
CA GLN A 144 3.93 -16.75 6.80
C GLN A 144 3.24 -18.13 6.79
N LEU A 145 1.92 -18.13 6.87
CA LEU A 145 1.08 -19.33 6.81
C LEU A 145 0.13 -19.26 5.62
N ARG A 146 0.07 -20.33 4.85
CA ARG A 146 -1.04 -20.61 3.93
C ARG A 146 -2.32 -20.79 4.73
N VAL A 147 -3.36 -20.05 4.39
CA VAL A 147 -4.66 -20.09 5.10
C VAL A 147 -5.83 -20.43 4.17
N ALA A 148 -5.52 -20.94 2.98
CA ALA A 148 -6.47 -21.47 2.03
C ALA A 148 -5.95 -22.78 1.42
N GLU A 149 -6.86 -23.69 1.06
CA GLU A 149 -6.47 -24.94 0.42
C GLU A 149 -5.91 -24.69 -0.99
N PRO A 150 -4.81 -25.37 -1.35
CA PRO A 150 -4.31 -25.38 -2.71
C PRO A 150 -5.34 -25.89 -3.73
N VAL A 151 -5.41 -25.23 -4.87
CA VAL A 151 -6.16 -25.70 -6.03
C VAL A 151 -5.20 -26.17 -7.12
N GLN A 152 -5.57 -27.23 -7.84
CA GLN A 152 -4.83 -27.72 -8.99
C GLN A 152 -5.42 -27.17 -10.29
N ARG A 153 -4.55 -26.74 -11.20
CA ARG A 153 -4.93 -26.27 -12.53
C ARG A 153 -4.06 -26.92 -13.58
N VAL A 154 -4.67 -27.54 -14.58
CA VAL A 154 -3.93 -28.07 -15.75
C VAL A 154 -3.75 -26.95 -16.76
N GLN A 155 -2.50 -26.67 -17.11
CA GLN A 155 -2.13 -25.78 -18.19
C GLN A 155 -1.65 -26.58 -19.40
N TYR A 156 -2.08 -26.16 -20.58
CA TYR A 156 -1.69 -26.80 -21.84
C TYR A 156 -0.79 -25.89 -22.66
N THR A 157 0.30 -26.44 -23.20
CA THR A 157 1.02 -25.82 -24.30
C THR A 157 0.31 -26.19 -25.60
N TRP A 158 -0.04 -25.18 -26.38
CA TRP A 158 -0.64 -25.34 -27.70
C TRP A 158 0.41 -25.17 -28.79
N HIS A 159 0.28 -25.96 -29.85
CA HIS A 159 1.10 -25.86 -31.05
C HIS A 159 0.17 -25.87 -32.28
N ARG A 160 0.43 -25.00 -33.25
CA ARG A 160 -0.32 -24.95 -34.50
C ARG A 160 0.51 -25.61 -35.60
N VAL A 161 0.01 -26.73 -36.11
CA VAL A 161 0.71 -27.59 -37.08
C VAL A 161 1.05 -26.79 -38.34
N ALA A 162 2.33 -26.72 -38.70
CA ALA A 162 2.85 -26.14 -39.92
C ALA A 162 2.83 -27.16 -41.08
N ALA A 163 3.07 -26.68 -42.30
CA ALA A 163 3.15 -27.55 -43.47
C ALA A 163 4.38 -28.48 -43.36
N GLY A 164 4.17 -29.79 -43.52
CA GLY A 164 5.24 -30.80 -43.48
C GLY A 164 5.59 -31.34 -42.08
N GLU A 165 4.92 -30.89 -41.02
CA GLU A 165 5.14 -31.43 -39.67
C GLU A 165 4.43 -32.77 -39.45
N SER A 166 5.04 -33.62 -38.61
CA SER A 166 4.44 -34.85 -38.10
C SER A 166 4.38 -34.82 -36.58
N LEU A 167 3.54 -35.66 -35.97
CA LEU A 167 3.49 -35.78 -34.51
C LEU A 167 4.86 -36.10 -33.89
N TRP A 168 5.75 -36.79 -34.61
CA TRP A 168 7.09 -37.10 -34.14
C TRP A 168 7.97 -35.84 -34.06
N ILE A 169 7.97 -34.99 -35.10
CA ILE A 169 8.71 -33.71 -35.11
C ILE A 169 8.23 -32.83 -33.96
N ILE A 170 6.90 -32.72 -33.81
CA ILE A 170 6.28 -31.91 -32.77
C ILE A 170 6.60 -32.48 -31.37
N ALA A 171 6.49 -33.80 -31.18
CA ALA A 171 6.82 -34.42 -29.89
C ALA A 171 8.25 -34.16 -29.46
N ASN A 172 9.20 -34.29 -30.41
CA ASN A 172 10.61 -34.02 -30.15
C ASN A 172 10.86 -32.54 -29.81
N GLN A 173 10.21 -31.61 -30.52
CA GLN A 173 10.33 -30.17 -30.27
C GLN A 173 9.91 -29.78 -28.84
N TYR A 174 8.85 -30.39 -28.31
CA TYR A 174 8.30 -30.04 -27.00
C TYR A 174 8.77 -30.95 -25.84
N GLY A 175 9.67 -31.90 -26.12
CA GLY A 175 10.17 -32.85 -25.14
C GLY A 175 9.06 -33.73 -24.55
N THR A 176 8.19 -34.26 -25.43
CA THR A 176 7.05 -35.13 -25.09
C THR A 176 7.03 -36.37 -26.00
N THR A 177 5.97 -37.17 -25.98
CA THR A 177 5.85 -38.38 -26.81
C THR A 177 4.63 -38.30 -27.73
N VAL A 178 4.67 -39.00 -28.87
CA VAL A 178 3.53 -39.12 -29.79
C VAL A 178 2.28 -39.66 -29.08
N PRO A 179 2.35 -40.73 -28.26
CA PRO A 179 1.21 -41.18 -27.47
C PRO A 179 0.65 -40.11 -26.52
N ALA A 180 1.50 -39.30 -25.88
CA ALA A 180 1.05 -38.24 -24.99
C ALA A 180 0.31 -37.13 -25.75
N ILE A 181 0.82 -36.68 -26.90
CA ILE A 181 0.11 -35.71 -27.74
C ILE A 181 -1.23 -36.29 -28.21
N ARG A 182 -1.27 -37.55 -28.63
CA ARG A 182 -2.51 -38.20 -29.06
C ARG A 182 -3.54 -38.26 -27.95
N GLN A 183 -3.12 -38.69 -26.76
CA GLN A 183 -3.99 -38.77 -25.59
C GLN A 183 -4.54 -37.40 -25.20
N LEU A 184 -3.71 -36.35 -25.19
CA LEU A 184 -4.13 -34.98 -24.86
C LEU A 184 -5.17 -34.42 -25.84
N ASN A 185 -5.16 -34.88 -27.10
CA ASN A 185 -6.01 -34.39 -28.18
C ASN A 185 -7.07 -35.40 -28.62
N ASN A 186 -7.23 -36.52 -27.91
CA ASN A 186 -8.14 -37.61 -28.27
C ASN A 186 -7.97 -38.10 -29.72
N LEU A 187 -6.73 -38.22 -30.22
CA LEU A 187 -6.45 -38.65 -31.59
C LEU A 187 -6.39 -40.19 -31.71
N SER A 188 -7.18 -40.73 -32.64
CA SER A 188 -7.24 -42.17 -32.93
C SER A 188 -6.00 -42.71 -33.65
N GLY A 189 -5.19 -41.85 -34.28
CA GLY A 189 -3.95 -42.20 -34.97
C GLY A 189 -3.01 -40.99 -35.11
N ASP A 190 -2.03 -41.09 -36.02
CA ASP A 190 -0.96 -40.11 -36.14
C ASP A 190 -1.23 -39.01 -37.19
N ILE A 191 -2.37 -39.09 -37.88
CA ILE A 191 -2.78 -38.12 -38.90
C ILE A 191 -3.12 -36.78 -38.23
N ILE A 192 -2.47 -35.72 -38.71
CA ILE A 192 -2.69 -34.33 -38.32
C ILE A 192 -2.76 -33.47 -39.58
N TYR A 193 -3.41 -32.31 -39.48
CA TYR A 193 -3.61 -31.41 -40.61
C TYR A 193 -2.90 -30.08 -40.40
N THR A 194 -2.36 -29.50 -41.47
CA THR A 194 -1.80 -28.15 -41.43
C THR A 194 -2.82 -27.15 -40.90
N GLY A 195 -2.42 -26.35 -39.93
CA GLY A 195 -3.24 -25.38 -39.22
C GLY A 195 -4.01 -25.91 -38.02
N GLN A 196 -3.98 -27.22 -37.76
CA GLN A 196 -4.60 -27.81 -36.57
C GLN A 196 -3.89 -27.34 -35.29
N ALA A 197 -4.65 -26.95 -34.27
CA ALA A 197 -4.11 -26.64 -32.95
C ALA A 197 -4.10 -27.90 -32.08
N LEU A 198 -2.91 -28.29 -31.59
CA LEU A 198 -2.69 -29.46 -30.76
C LEU A 198 -2.23 -29.04 -29.36
N LYS A 199 -2.80 -29.67 -28.33
CA LYS A 199 -2.24 -29.70 -26.97
C LYS A 199 -1.03 -30.61 -26.96
N VAL A 200 0.16 -30.04 -26.90
CA VAL A 200 1.41 -30.83 -27.02
C VAL A 200 2.01 -31.18 -25.67
N LYS A 201 1.69 -30.43 -24.63
CA LYS A 201 2.16 -30.67 -23.26
C LYS A 201 1.09 -30.25 -22.27
N ALA A 202 0.94 -31.00 -21.20
CA ALA A 202 0.12 -30.64 -20.05
C ALA A 202 1.00 -30.52 -18.81
N VAL A 203 0.83 -29.45 -18.06
CA VAL A 203 1.50 -29.23 -16.77
C VAL A 203 0.42 -29.01 -15.73
N THR A 204 0.37 -29.85 -14.69
CA THR A 204 -0.48 -29.62 -13.53
C THR A 204 0.23 -28.65 -12.61
N LEU A 205 -0.33 -27.47 -12.43
CA LEU A 205 0.14 -26.47 -11.48
C LEU A 205 -0.67 -26.58 -10.19
N THR A 206 0.03 -26.52 -9.06
CA THR A 206 -0.59 -26.31 -7.75
C THR A 206 -0.51 -24.82 -7.41
N GLY A 207 -1.59 -24.23 -6.91
CA GLY A 207 -1.67 -22.79 -6.69
C GLY A 207 -2.74 -22.37 -5.68
N LEU A 208 -2.78 -21.09 -5.35
CA LEU A 208 -3.86 -20.47 -4.55
C LEU A 208 -4.66 -19.52 -5.43
N LEU A 209 -5.95 -19.37 -5.14
CA LEU A 209 -6.75 -18.30 -5.73
C LEU A 209 -6.64 -17.04 -4.87
N HIS A 210 -6.20 -15.96 -5.49
CA HIS A 210 -6.10 -14.65 -4.90
C HIS A 210 -7.10 -13.70 -5.56
N THR A 211 -7.89 -13.00 -4.76
CA THR A 211 -8.78 -11.93 -5.25
C THR A 211 -8.09 -10.59 -5.04
N VAL A 212 -7.84 -9.87 -6.13
CA VAL A 212 -7.18 -8.56 -6.14
C VAL A 212 -8.00 -7.56 -5.33
N LYS A 213 -7.32 -6.83 -4.46
CA LYS A 213 -7.86 -5.76 -3.62
C LYS A 213 -7.43 -4.40 -4.12
N ALA A 214 -8.10 -3.36 -3.61
CA ALA A 214 -7.72 -1.98 -3.87
C ALA A 214 -6.25 -1.74 -3.46
N GLY A 215 -5.46 -1.19 -4.37
CA GLY A 215 -4.04 -0.88 -4.15
C GLY A 215 -3.05 -2.01 -4.40
N GLU A 216 -3.51 -3.24 -4.71
CA GLU A 216 -2.59 -4.34 -5.02
C GLU A 216 -2.01 -4.24 -6.44
N THR A 217 -0.73 -4.57 -6.56
CA THR A 217 -0.02 -4.71 -7.84
C THR A 217 0.44 -6.15 -8.02
N LEU A 218 0.69 -6.58 -9.26
CA LEU A 218 1.27 -7.90 -9.53
C LEU A 218 2.57 -8.14 -8.74
N TRP A 219 3.37 -7.08 -8.55
CA TRP A 219 4.60 -7.16 -7.75
C TRP A 219 4.31 -7.40 -6.27
N LEU A 220 3.36 -6.67 -5.67
CA LEU A 220 2.99 -6.86 -4.26
C LEU A 220 2.45 -8.26 -4.03
N ILE A 221 1.63 -8.76 -4.95
CA ILE A 221 1.09 -10.12 -4.92
C ILE A 221 2.23 -11.13 -5.07
N ALA A 222 3.10 -10.98 -6.08
CA ALA A 222 4.25 -11.87 -6.28
C ALA A 222 5.13 -11.98 -5.03
N ARG A 223 5.45 -10.83 -4.42
CA ARG A 223 6.22 -10.75 -3.18
C ARG A 223 5.53 -11.47 -2.02
N ASN A 224 4.23 -11.24 -1.83
CA ASN A 224 3.47 -11.83 -0.71
C ASN A 224 3.34 -13.35 -0.81
N TYR A 225 3.26 -13.87 -2.04
CA TYR A 225 3.15 -15.30 -2.30
C TYR A 225 4.49 -15.98 -2.59
N ASN A 226 5.60 -15.25 -2.51
CA ASN A 226 6.95 -15.73 -2.83
C ASN A 226 7.02 -16.40 -4.22
N THR A 227 6.50 -15.72 -5.23
CA THR A 227 6.54 -16.08 -6.65
C THR A 227 7.01 -14.88 -7.47
N THR A 228 7.03 -14.98 -8.79
CA THR A 228 7.42 -13.89 -9.69
C THR A 228 6.21 -13.29 -10.40
N VAL A 229 6.34 -12.03 -10.82
CA VAL A 229 5.33 -11.35 -11.65
C VAL A 229 5.08 -12.11 -12.94
N ASP A 230 6.15 -12.65 -13.55
CA ASP A 230 6.06 -13.39 -14.81
C ASP A 230 5.33 -14.72 -14.64
N GLU A 231 5.52 -15.43 -13.52
CA GLU A 231 4.75 -16.62 -13.19
C GLU A 231 3.26 -16.30 -12.99
N ILE A 232 2.93 -15.23 -12.27
CA ILE A 232 1.54 -14.79 -12.11
C ILE A 232 0.94 -14.41 -13.46
N ARG A 233 1.64 -13.63 -14.29
CA ARG A 233 1.14 -13.24 -15.62
C ARG A 233 0.92 -14.44 -16.52
N GLY A 234 1.92 -15.31 -16.64
CA GLY A 234 1.86 -16.49 -17.49
C GLY A 234 0.73 -17.43 -17.11
N THR A 235 0.51 -17.64 -15.81
CA THR A 235 -0.56 -18.52 -15.33
C THR A 235 -1.96 -17.92 -15.41
N ASN A 236 -2.07 -16.59 -15.43
CA ASN A 236 -3.35 -15.89 -15.49
C ASN A 236 -3.69 -15.29 -16.85
N GLY A 237 -2.83 -15.46 -17.85
CA GLY A 237 -3.03 -14.89 -19.19
C GLY A 237 -3.08 -13.35 -19.18
N ILE A 238 -2.34 -12.71 -18.27
CA ILE A 238 -2.34 -11.25 -18.12
C ILE A 238 -1.25 -10.66 -19.02
N SER A 239 -1.65 -9.83 -19.97
CA SER A 239 -0.75 -8.98 -20.74
C SER A 239 -0.68 -7.58 -20.10
N GLY A 240 0.36 -7.31 -19.31
CA GLY A 240 0.60 -6.02 -18.65
C GLY A 240 0.47 -6.03 -17.12
N ASP A 241 0.38 -4.84 -16.52
CA ASP A 241 0.38 -4.63 -15.05
C ASP A 241 -0.97 -4.19 -14.47
N ILE A 242 -1.97 -3.95 -15.32
CA ILE A 242 -3.28 -3.47 -14.89
C ILE A 242 -4.04 -4.63 -14.23
N LEU A 243 -4.45 -4.42 -12.98
CA LEU A 243 -5.32 -5.32 -12.24
C LEU A 243 -6.64 -4.61 -11.92
N SER A 244 -7.74 -5.38 -11.98
CA SER A 244 -9.05 -4.89 -11.56
C SER A 244 -9.34 -5.34 -10.13
N ILE A 245 -9.92 -4.48 -9.31
CA ILE A 245 -10.40 -4.86 -7.97
C ILE A 245 -11.43 -5.98 -8.13
N GLY A 246 -11.30 -7.05 -7.34
CA GLY A 246 -12.13 -8.25 -7.42
C GLY A 246 -11.67 -9.28 -8.47
N GLN A 247 -10.63 -8.99 -9.26
CA GLN A 247 -10.08 -9.94 -10.22
C GLN A 247 -9.50 -11.16 -9.50
N GLN A 248 -9.82 -12.38 -9.96
CA GLN A 248 -9.23 -13.60 -9.43
C GLN A 248 -7.95 -13.98 -10.18
N LEU A 249 -6.88 -14.18 -9.44
CA LEU A 249 -5.57 -14.64 -9.92
C LEU A 249 -5.26 -16.02 -9.32
N PHE A 250 -4.93 -16.97 -10.17
CA PHE A 250 -4.27 -18.22 -9.78
C PHE A 250 -2.78 -17.93 -9.53
N ILE A 251 -2.34 -18.08 -8.30
CA ILE A 251 -0.96 -17.85 -7.91
C ILE A 251 -0.26 -19.21 -7.82
N PRO A 252 0.57 -19.58 -8.82
CA PRO A 252 1.26 -20.87 -8.80
C PRO A 252 2.27 -20.90 -7.66
N PHE A 253 2.47 -22.08 -7.08
CA PHE A 253 3.62 -22.36 -6.25
C PHE A 253 4.11 -23.78 -6.55
N SER A 254 5.43 -23.98 -6.54
CA SER A 254 6.00 -25.29 -6.78
C SER A 254 6.11 -26.06 -5.46
N ASP A 255 5.56 -27.27 -5.40
CA ASP A 255 5.85 -28.22 -4.30
C ASP A 255 7.35 -28.63 -4.30
N ALA A 256 8.03 -28.41 -5.43
CA ALA A 256 9.48 -28.59 -5.63
C ALA A 256 10.33 -27.38 -5.21
N GLY A 257 9.70 -26.25 -4.87
CA GLY A 257 10.34 -25.18 -4.10
C GLY A 257 10.38 -25.68 -2.67
N GLY A 258 11.49 -26.36 -2.32
CA GLY A 258 11.69 -26.96 -1.00
C GLY A 258 11.16 -26.06 0.09
N LYS A 259 10.61 -26.67 1.15
CA LYS A 259 10.28 -26.06 2.46
C LYS A 259 10.96 -24.69 2.50
N PRO A 260 10.27 -23.53 2.53
CA PRO A 260 10.99 -22.32 2.88
C PRO A 260 11.67 -22.72 4.17
N ALA A 261 13.00 -22.92 4.12
CA ALA A 261 13.77 -23.12 5.31
C ALA A 261 13.24 -21.98 6.18
N PRO A 262 12.83 -22.24 7.45
CA PRO A 262 12.60 -21.12 8.34
C PRO A 262 13.82 -20.25 8.10
N VAL A 263 13.61 -19.08 7.49
CA VAL A 263 14.70 -18.16 7.26
C VAL A 263 15.26 -18.11 8.67
N PRO A 264 16.50 -18.57 8.92
CA PRO A 264 17.10 -18.30 10.21
C PRO A 264 16.80 -16.83 10.38
N VAL A 265 16.04 -16.46 11.42
CA VAL A 265 15.83 -15.04 11.75
C VAL A 265 17.21 -14.48 11.57
N PRO A 266 17.47 -13.65 10.54
CA PRO A 266 18.84 -13.28 10.26
C PRO A 266 19.29 -12.70 11.58
N SER A 267 20.31 -13.31 12.20
CA SER A 267 21.02 -12.64 13.28
C SER A 267 21.22 -11.24 12.75
N PRO A 268 20.64 -10.20 13.41
CA PRO A 268 20.28 -8.95 12.76
C PRO A 268 21.43 -8.56 11.87
N ALA A 269 21.19 -8.58 10.55
CA ALA A 269 22.22 -8.24 9.59
C ALA A 269 22.81 -6.90 10.09
N PRO A 270 24.14 -6.76 10.16
CA PRO A 270 24.73 -5.52 10.65
C PRO A 270 24.04 -4.37 9.93
N SER A 271 23.50 -3.43 10.72
CA SER A 271 22.71 -2.32 10.20
C SER A 271 23.49 -1.70 9.04
N PRO A 272 22.85 -1.43 7.88
CA PRO A 272 23.58 -0.99 6.70
C PRO A 272 24.46 0.22 7.04
N ALA A 273 25.64 0.31 6.44
CA ALA A 273 26.48 1.49 6.62
C ALA A 273 25.69 2.75 6.19
N PRO A 274 25.80 3.87 6.93
CA PRO A 274 25.08 5.08 6.60
C PRO A 274 25.53 5.63 5.24
N VAL A 275 24.57 6.10 4.46
CA VAL A 275 24.80 6.85 3.22
C VAL A 275 24.64 8.32 3.56
N LEU A 276 25.73 9.10 3.54
CA LEU A 276 25.70 10.49 4.02
C LEU A 276 25.61 11.52 2.89
N THR A 277 25.78 11.10 1.64
CA THR A 277 25.82 12.00 0.48
C THR A 277 24.84 11.57 -0.59
N TRP A 278 24.31 12.55 -1.31
CA TRP A 278 23.51 12.29 -2.50
C TRP A 278 24.36 11.67 -3.61
N PRO A 279 23.80 10.77 -4.43
CA PRO A 279 24.51 10.24 -5.59
C PRO A 279 24.68 11.32 -6.67
N ALA A 280 25.53 11.03 -7.65
CA ALA A 280 25.87 11.96 -8.72
C ALA A 280 24.65 12.41 -9.54
N VAL A 281 23.70 11.51 -9.80
CA VAL A 281 22.46 11.84 -10.51
C VAL A 281 21.30 11.91 -9.53
N THR A 282 20.78 13.13 -9.39
CA THR A 282 19.54 13.42 -8.65
C THR A 282 18.56 14.18 -9.53
N HIS A 283 17.29 14.17 -9.13
CA HIS A 283 16.22 14.92 -9.78
C HIS A 283 15.50 15.78 -8.75
N ILE A 284 15.12 17.00 -9.12
CA ILE A 284 14.22 17.84 -8.33
C ILE A 284 12.83 17.66 -8.93
N VAL A 285 11.95 17.02 -8.17
CA VAL A 285 10.58 16.71 -8.59
C VAL A 285 9.85 18.00 -8.96
N ARG A 286 9.22 18.00 -10.13
CA ARG A 286 8.40 19.10 -10.64
C ARG A 286 6.92 18.78 -10.48
N TYR A 287 6.08 19.80 -10.64
CA TYR A 287 4.64 19.61 -10.65
C TYR A 287 4.24 18.65 -11.78
N GLY A 288 3.49 17.60 -11.42
CA GLY A 288 3.04 16.55 -12.35
C GLY A 288 4.04 15.42 -12.57
N ASP A 289 5.22 15.46 -11.96
CA ASP A 289 6.15 14.33 -12.02
C ASP A 289 5.57 13.11 -11.30
N THR A 290 5.75 11.97 -11.96
CA THR A 290 5.50 10.65 -11.40
C THR A 290 6.81 9.88 -11.40
N VAL A 291 6.95 8.88 -10.54
CA VAL A 291 8.13 8.02 -10.56
C VAL A 291 8.36 7.42 -11.95
N THR A 292 7.28 7.07 -12.67
CA THR A 292 7.34 6.55 -14.04
C THR A 292 7.82 7.58 -15.05
N SER A 293 7.33 8.83 -15.00
CA SER A 293 7.77 9.89 -15.92
C SER A 293 9.23 10.26 -15.69
N VAL A 294 9.65 10.33 -14.42
CA VAL A 294 11.05 10.56 -14.05
C VAL A 294 11.92 9.36 -14.49
N ALA A 295 11.48 8.13 -14.29
CA ALA A 295 12.21 6.95 -14.74
C ALA A 295 12.45 6.95 -16.26
N ALA A 296 11.42 7.28 -17.04
CA ALA A 296 11.52 7.43 -18.48
C ALA A 296 12.51 8.55 -18.88
N LEU A 297 12.47 9.69 -18.19
CA LEU A 297 13.38 10.82 -18.44
C LEU A 297 14.85 10.44 -18.30
N TYR A 298 15.18 9.58 -17.35
CA TYR A 298 16.57 9.17 -17.06
C TYR A 298 16.95 7.80 -17.63
N GLY A 299 16.07 7.14 -18.40
CA GLY A 299 16.33 5.82 -18.96
C GLY A 299 16.54 4.73 -17.91
N THR A 300 15.84 4.82 -16.78
CA THR A 300 15.90 3.85 -15.66
C THR A 300 14.51 3.25 -15.39
N SER A 301 14.36 2.42 -14.37
CA SER A 301 13.06 1.88 -13.95
C SER A 301 12.50 2.61 -12.74
N ALA A 302 11.18 2.74 -12.68
CA ALA A 302 10.48 3.30 -11.52
C ALA A 302 10.84 2.53 -10.23
N ALA A 303 10.96 1.21 -10.32
CA ALA A 303 11.38 0.36 -9.20
C ALA A 303 12.77 0.72 -8.65
N ARG A 304 13.74 1.07 -9.52
CA ARG A 304 15.07 1.51 -9.08
C ARG A 304 15.00 2.86 -8.37
N ILE A 305 14.24 3.82 -8.90
CA ILE A 305 14.05 5.12 -8.25
C ILE A 305 13.40 4.93 -6.88
N LEU A 306 12.33 4.15 -6.77
CA LEU A 306 11.68 3.86 -5.48
C LEU A 306 12.66 3.23 -4.48
N THR A 307 13.42 2.22 -4.94
CA THR A 307 14.42 1.54 -4.10
C THR A 307 15.48 2.51 -3.57
N TYR A 308 16.02 3.36 -4.45
CA TYR A 308 17.04 4.33 -4.08
C TYR A 308 16.56 5.40 -3.11
N ASN A 309 15.26 5.70 -3.10
CA ASN A 309 14.67 6.72 -2.24
C ASN A 309 13.91 6.12 -1.04
N TYR A 310 14.01 4.81 -0.84
CA TYR A 310 13.31 4.08 0.24
C TYR A 310 11.79 4.33 0.24
N MET A 311 11.21 4.47 -0.96
CA MET A 311 9.79 4.76 -1.15
C MET A 311 9.02 3.49 -1.47
N LYS A 312 7.77 3.42 -1.00
CA LYS A 312 6.82 2.38 -1.42
C LYS A 312 6.23 2.69 -2.80
N PRO A 313 5.73 1.70 -3.54
CA PRO A 313 5.14 1.92 -4.87
C PRO A 313 3.93 2.86 -4.89
N ASP A 314 3.20 2.97 -3.78
CA ASP A 314 2.06 3.85 -3.58
C ASP A 314 2.43 5.22 -3.00
N GLU A 315 3.70 5.44 -2.65
CA GLU A 315 4.18 6.76 -2.22
C GLU A 315 4.32 7.71 -3.42
N TRP A 316 3.78 8.92 -3.25
CA TRP A 316 3.76 9.98 -4.23
C TRP A 316 5.03 10.83 -4.14
N LEU A 317 5.45 11.42 -5.27
CA LEU A 317 6.51 12.43 -5.30
C LEU A 317 5.90 13.80 -4.99
N SER A 318 6.52 14.58 -4.12
CA SER A 318 6.10 15.97 -3.88
C SER A 318 6.96 16.92 -4.69
N ALA A 319 6.34 17.90 -5.36
CA ALA A 319 7.08 18.91 -6.10
C ALA A 319 8.06 19.64 -5.17
N GLY A 320 9.30 19.78 -5.60
CA GLY A 320 10.41 20.31 -4.80
C GLY A 320 11.30 19.23 -4.17
N ASP A 321 10.81 18.00 -4.03
CA ASP A 321 11.61 16.91 -3.45
C ASP A 321 12.86 16.66 -4.29
N ARG A 322 14.00 16.52 -3.63
CA ARG A 322 15.20 15.97 -4.26
C ARG A 322 15.15 14.45 -4.13
N ILE A 323 15.21 13.75 -5.27
CA ILE A 323 15.25 12.29 -5.32
C ILE A 323 16.50 11.77 -6.02
N ALA A 324 16.94 10.60 -5.58
CA ALA A 324 18.11 9.90 -6.08
C ALA A 324 17.77 9.05 -7.32
N ILE A 325 18.60 9.14 -8.37
CA ILE A 325 18.37 8.43 -9.64
C ILE A 325 19.40 7.32 -9.87
N SER A 326 20.66 7.52 -9.46
CA SER A 326 21.78 6.62 -9.77
C SER A 326 22.47 5.99 -8.56
N GLY A 327 21.81 5.93 -7.41
CA GLY A 327 22.34 5.42 -6.14
C GLY A 327 21.39 5.74 -5.00
N TYR A 328 21.68 5.28 -3.78
CA TYR A 328 20.79 5.52 -2.64
C TYR A 328 20.80 6.97 -2.17
N ALA A 329 19.63 7.48 -1.80
CA ALA A 329 19.49 8.74 -1.08
C ALA A 329 20.17 8.65 0.30
N PRO A 330 20.58 9.79 0.89
CA PRO A 330 21.17 9.80 2.20
C PRO A 330 20.27 9.11 3.24
N ARG A 331 20.85 8.16 3.98
CA ARG A 331 20.19 7.43 5.05
C ARG A 331 21.12 7.08 6.22
N SER A 332 20.66 7.35 7.44
CA SER A 332 21.24 6.86 8.69
C SER A 332 20.42 5.68 9.26
N TYR A 333 21.02 4.92 10.17
CA TYR A 333 20.42 3.71 10.76
C TYR A 333 20.65 3.68 12.29
N THR A 334 20.26 4.76 12.96
CA THR A 334 20.36 4.95 14.41
C THR A 334 19.43 4.01 15.18
N VAL A 335 18.23 3.80 14.64
CA VAL A 335 17.22 2.88 15.19
C VAL A 335 16.96 1.73 14.22
N THR A 336 16.61 0.56 14.75
CA THR A 336 16.23 -0.60 13.95
C THR A 336 14.87 -1.13 14.40
N PRO A 337 13.94 -1.44 13.47
CA PRO A 337 12.67 -2.07 13.83
C PRO A 337 12.86 -3.31 14.70
N GLY A 338 12.05 -3.45 15.75
CA GLY A 338 12.10 -4.55 16.70
C GLY A 338 13.18 -4.44 17.77
N GLU A 339 13.97 -3.35 17.84
CA GLU A 339 15.03 -3.19 18.86
C GLU A 339 14.50 -3.10 20.29
N SER A 340 13.23 -2.72 20.48
CA SER A 340 12.52 -2.71 21.76
C SER A 340 11.15 -3.39 21.62
N THR A 341 10.72 -4.04 22.71
CA THR A 341 9.40 -4.66 22.81
C THR A 341 8.33 -3.73 23.38
N ALA A 342 8.72 -2.57 23.92
CA ALA A 342 7.81 -1.64 24.57
C ALA A 342 8.20 -0.15 24.38
N PRO A 343 7.21 0.76 24.50
CA PRO A 343 7.46 2.19 24.58
C PRO A 343 8.32 2.54 25.80
N ALA A 344 9.28 3.44 25.62
CA ALA A 344 10.15 3.94 26.66
C ALA A 344 9.93 5.43 26.92
N ARG A 345 10.47 5.92 28.05
CA ARG A 345 10.48 7.35 28.39
C ARG A 345 11.74 8.07 27.91
N THR A 346 12.67 7.33 27.30
CA THR A 346 13.86 7.84 26.64
C THR A 346 13.98 7.20 25.26
N GLY A 347 14.42 7.97 24.27
CA GLY A 347 14.60 7.51 22.89
C GLY A 347 15.97 7.86 22.31
N LYS A 348 16.32 7.26 21.17
CA LYS A 348 17.53 7.64 20.44
C LYS A 348 17.29 8.92 19.63
N ILE A 349 18.32 9.75 19.52
CA ILE A 349 18.28 10.96 18.69
C ILE A 349 18.37 10.54 17.22
N VAL A 350 17.27 10.69 16.50
CA VAL A 350 17.19 10.42 15.07
C VAL A 350 17.16 11.76 14.33
N ASP A 351 18.03 11.90 13.33
CA ASP A 351 18.04 13.05 12.44
C ASP A 351 16.88 12.98 11.44
N TRP A 352 16.11 14.06 11.31
CA TRP A 352 14.92 14.12 10.47
C TRP A 352 15.25 13.85 9.00
N VAL A 353 16.29 14.50 8.48
CA VAL A 353 16.62 14.49 7.05
C VAL A 353 17.22 13.16 6.63
N THR A 354 18.11 12.59 7.43
CA THR A 354 18.80 11.36 7.06
C THR A 354 18.08 10.10 7.53
N GLU A 355 17.09 10.18 8.41
CA GLU A 355 16.46 8.95 8.92
C GLU A 355 14.98 9.14 9.26
N GLY A 356 14.62 10.17 10.02
CA GLY A 356 13.27 10.42 10.51
C GLY A 356 12.18 10.41 9.44
N GLN A 357 12.39 11.16 8.34
CA GLN A 357 11.43 11.24 7.23
C GLN A 357 11.23 9.91 6.47
N TYR A 358 12.10 8.93 6.69
CA TYR A 358 11.96 7.58 6.16
C TYR A 358 11.32 6.60 7.14
N LEU A 359 11.28 6.96 8.43
CA LEU A 359 10.69 6.14 9.50
C LEU A 359 9.24 6.54 9.81
N LEU A 360 8.91 7.82 9.69
CA LEU A 360 7.57 8.39 9.91
C LEU A 360 6.97 8.82 8.57
N LYS A 361 6.11 7.97 7.99
CA LYS A 361 5.45 8.22 6.70
C LYS A 361 4.00 8.64 6.91
N ARG A 362 3.44 9.36 5.94
CA ARG A 362 2.02 9.71 5.91
C ARG A 362 1.15 8.47 6.11
N GLY A 363 0.16 8.57 7.00
CA GLY A 363 -0.74 7.50 7.39
C GLY A 363 -0.19 6.55 8.46
N ASP A 364 1.08 6.67 8.84
CA ASP A 364 1.62 5.87 9.94
C ASP A 364 0.95 6.27 11.25
N VAL A 365 0.52 5.25 11.99
CA VAL A 365 0.00 5.38 13.35
C VAL A 365 1.09 4.92 14.32
N PHE A 366 1.38 5.73 15.34
CA PHE A 366 2.37 5.42 16.35
C PHE A 366 1.97 5.93 17.73
N THR A 367 2.66 5.43 18.75
CA THR A 367 2.45 5.89 20.14
C THR A 367 3.45 6.98 20.47
N LEU A 368 2.99 8.08 21.03
CA LEU A 368 3.84 9.04 21.73
C LEU A 368 3.79 8.75 23.23
N VAL A 369 4.93 8.85 23.89
CA VAL A 369 5.07 8.76 25.34
C VAL A 369 5.63 10.07 25.86
N ASP A 370 4.88 10.78 26.72
CA ASP A 370 5.39 11.95 27.40
C ASP A 370 6.52 11.55 28.37
N THR A 371 7.70 12.15 28.19
CA THR A 371 8.91 11.74 28.94
C THR A 371 8.81 12.00 30.44
N LEU A 372 7.96 12.94 30.87
CA LEU A 372 7.82 13.34 32.29
C LEU A 372 6.78 12.51 33.04
N THR A 373 5.65 12.19 32.41
CA THR A 373 4.54 11.46 33.03
C THR A 373 4.54 9.99 32.67
N GLY A 374 5.19 9.61 31.56
CA GLY A 374 5.09 8.28 30.97
C GLY A 374 3.73 8.01 30.32
N LYS A 375 2.86 9.01 30.19
CA LYS A 375 1.50 8.84 29.65
C LYS A 375 1.58 8.59 28.13
N PRO A 376 1.06 7.45 27.64
CA PRO A 376 1.01 7.17 26.22
C PRO A 376 -0.27 7.76 25.59
N PHE A 377 -0.18 8.13 24.32
CA PHE A 377 -1.31 8.46 23.45
C PHE A 377 -0.91 8.22 21.99
N ARG A 378 -1.88 7.99 21.11
CA ARG A 378 -1.61 7.64 19.71
C ARG A 378 -1.80 8.84 18.80
N MET A 379 -0.93 8.92 17.80
CA MET A 379 -0.97 9.93 16.75
C MET A 379 -0.96 9.26 15.38
N VAL A 380 -1.49 9.96 14.39
CA VAL A 380 -1.31 9.65 12.97
C VAL A 380 -0.45 10.72 12.31
N MET A 381 0.47 10.32 11.44
CA MET A 381 1.25 11.22 10.61
C MET A 381 0.44 11.68 9.39
N MET A 382 0.23 12.98 9.26
CA MET A 382 -0.47 13.57 8.11
C MET A 382 0.45 13.82 6.93
N GLY A 383 1.66 14.27 7.21
CA GLY A 383 2.55 14.82 6.21
C GLY A 383 3.74 15.49 6.88
N GLY A 384 4.67 15.98 6.09
CA GLY A 384 5.85 16.60 6.66
C GLY A 384 6.97 16.70 5.67
N TYR A 385 7.55 17.89 5.54
CA TYR A 385 8.73 18.13 4.72
C TYR A 385 9.94 18.46 5.61
N ASN A 386 9.81 19.48 6.47
CA ASN A 386 10.86 19.90 7.40
C ASN A 386 10.74 19.29 8.81
N HIS A 387 9.56 18.79 9.14
CA HIS A 387 9.22 18.08 10.38
C HIS A 387 7.95 17.24 10.13
N SER A 388 7.45 16.55 11.15
CA SER A 388 6.22 15.74 11.06
C SER A 388 4.99 16.50 11.52
N ASP A 389 3.97 16.56 10.68
CA ASP A 389 2.64 17.07 11.01
C ASP A 389 1.77 15.91 11.48
N VAL A 390 1.25 15.99 12.69
CA VAL A 390 0.58 14.87 13.36
C VAL A 390 -0.76 15.27 13.97
N GLU A 391 -1.68 14.32 14.01
CA GLU A 391 -2.98 14.46 14.67
C GLU A 391 -3.19 13.36 15.71
N PRO A 392 -3.84 13.67 16.85
CA PRO A 392 -4.34 12.62 17.74
C PRO A 392 -5.28 11.70 16.98
N LEU A 393 -5.08 10.39 17.13
CA LEU A 393 -5.82 9.40 16.36
C LEU A 393 -7.31 9.34 16.77
N THR A 394 -7.60 9.58 18.05
CA THR A 394 -8.95 9.51 18.60
C THR A 394 -9.20 10.62 19.60
N ARG A 395 -10.47 10.84 19.95
CA ARG A 395 -10.85 11.77 21.01
C ARG A 395 -10.18 11.47 22.36
N ALA A 396 -10.01 10.19 22.69
CA ALA A 396 -9.31 9.79 23.90
C ALA A 396 -7.82 10.18 23.87
N ASP A 397 -7.18 10.10 22.69
CA ASP A 397 -5.80 10.54 22.49
C ASP A 397 -5.69 12.08 22.60
N THR A 398 -6.67 12.81 22.07
CA THR A 398 -6.78 14.27 22.26
C THR A 398 -6.95 14.66 23.73
N ASP A 399 -7.84 13.98 24.46
CA ASP A 399 -8.06 14.23 25.88
C ASP A 399 -6.81 13.90 26.70
N ALA A 400 -6.08 12.84 26.33
CA ALA A 400 -4.79 12.50 26.92
C ALA A 400 -3.75 13.60 26.68
N MET A 401 -3.61 14.08 25.43
CA MET A 401 -2.71 15.18 25.09
C MET A 401 -3.10 16.47 25.83
N ARG A 402 -4.38 16.85 25.82
CA ARG A 402 -4.87 18.05 26.52
C ARG A 402 -4.56 18.00 28.02
N SER A 403 -4.67 16.83 28.65
CA SER A 403 -4.31 16.68 30.07
C SER A 403 -2.83 16.92 30.38
N LEU A 404 -1.94 16.78 29.39
CA LEU A 404 -0.50 17.03 29.54
C LEU A 404 -0.16 18.51 29.39
N PHE A 405 -0.84 19.21 28.48
CA PHE A 405 -0.59 20.63 28.23
C PHE A 405 -1.44 21.54 29.14
N GLY A 406 -2.55 21.05 29.70
CA GLY A 406 -3.52 21.82 30.46
C GLY A 406 -4.41 22.67 29.55
N SER A 407 -3.80 23.59 28.80
CA SER A 407 -4.40 24.36 27.72
C SER A 407 -3.52 24.27 26.47
N TRP A 408 -4.12 24.43 25.29
CA TRP A 408 -3.35 24.49 24.03
C TRP A 408 -2.37 25.66 24.07
N GLN A 409 -1.11 25.37 23.76
CA GLN A 409 -0.01 26.31 23.87
C GLN A 409 1.17 25.88 23.01
N TRP A 410 1.93 26.86 22.52
CA TRP A 410 3.09 26.60 21.68
C TRP A 410 4.26 25.95 22.42
N ASN A 411 4.37 26.12 23.74
CA ASN A 411 5.49 25.57 24.50
C ASN A 411 5.57 24.04 24.35
N PRO A 412 6.65 23.49 23.77
CA PRO A 412 6.69 22.09 23.41
C PRO A 412 6.96 21.17 24.61
N ARG A 413 6.67 19.89 24.42
CA ARG A 413 6.98 18.83 25.40
C ARG A 413 7.90 17.79 24.80
N ALA A 414 8.83 17.31 25.61
CA ALA A 414 9.69 16.19 25.28
C ALA A 414 8.88 14.88 25.27
N VAL A 415 8.85 14.19 24.14
CA VAL A 415 8.11 12.94 23.93
C VAL A 415 9.01 11.89 23.27
N VAL A 416 8.66 10.62 23.41
CA VAL A 416 9.27 9.53 22.66
C VAL A 416 8.26 8.96 21.68
N VAL A 417 8.63 8.87 20.41
CA VAL A 417 7.87 8.14 19.40
C VAL A 417 8.21 6.66 19.55
N PHE A 418 7.20 5.82 19.78
CA PHE A 418 7.29 4.38 19.73
C PHE A 418 6.58 3.84 18.49
N LYS A 419 7.35 3.30 17.55
CA LYS A 419 6.88 2.77 16.28
C LYS A 419 7.71 1.56 15.85
N ASP A 420 7.06 0.46 15.49
CA ASP A 420 7.70 -0.78 15.02
C ASP A 420 8.85 -1.26 15.93
N GLY A 421 8.74 -1.06 17.25
CA GLY A 421 9.77 -1.41 18.23
C GLY A 421 10.92 -0.41 18.37
N MET A 422 10.89 0.73 17.67
CA MET A 422 11.88 1.80 17.79
C MET A 422 11.42 2.86 18.80
N ASN A 423 12.33 3.33 19.66
CA ASN A 423 12.09 4.47 20.56
C ASN A 423 12.90 5.68 20.08
N ILE A 424 12.21 6.68 19.53
CA ILE A 424 12.83 7.85 18.90
C ILE A 424 12.55 9.09 19.77
N ALA A 425 13.61 9.81 20.14
CA ALA A 425 13.49 11.06 20.89
C ALA A 425 12.89 12.17 20.00
N ALA A 426 11.85 12.84 20.49
CA ALA A 426 11.09 13.82 19.74
C ALA A 426 10.59 14.97 20.63
N SER A 427 10.04 15.99 19.98
CA SER A 427 9.41 17.14 20.63
C SER A 427 8.06 17.39 20.00
N LEU A 428 7.02 17.56 20.82
CA LEU A 428 5.64 17.77 20.37
C LEU A 428 5.17 19.18 20.73
N SER A 429 4.65 19.90 19.74
CA SER A 429 3.93 21.17 19.93
C SER A 429 2.60 20.92 20.63
N GLY A 430 2.20 21.84 21.52
CA GLY A 430 0.92 21.78 22.22
C GLY A 430 -0.19 22.62 21.57
N MET A 431 0.06 23.26 20.42
CA MET A 431 -0.91 24.12 19.75
C MET A 431 -1.35 23.52 18.43
N PRO A 432 -2.65 23.20 18.27
CA PRO A 432 -3.16 22.76 16.99
C PRO A 432 -3.28 23.95 16.04
N HIS A 433 -3.03 23.74 14.75
CA HIS A 433 -3.10 24.79 13.75
C HIS A 433 -3.36 24.24 12.33
N SER A 434 -3.66 25.16 11.40
CA SER A 434 -3.89 24.86 9.99
C SER A 434 -5.04 23.85 9.78
N VAL A 435 -4.85 22.84 8.93
CA VAL A 435 -5.86 21.88 8.48
C VAL A 435 -5.90 20.63 9.34
N GLU A 436 -7.05 19.95 9.31
CA GLU A 436 -7.27 18.65 9.94
C GLU A 436 -7.56 17.54 8.90
N MET A 437 -7.25 16.29 9.23
CA MET A 437 -7.62 15.08 8.49
C MET A 437 -8.70 14.28 9.22
N ILE A 438 -8.71 14.30 10.56
CA ILE A 438 -9.68 13.57 11.39
C ILE A 438 -10.66 14.56 12.03
N THR A 439 -11.92 14.50 11.60
CA THR A 439 -12.96 15.46 12.02
C THR A 439 -13.64 15.12 13.35
N ASP A 440 -13.40 13.92 13.91
CA ASP A 440 -14.07 13.42 15.11
C ASP A 440 -13.12 13.14 16.30
N ASN A 441 -11.85 13.56 16.22
CA ASN A 441 -10.89 13.45 17.32
C ASN A 441 -11.00 14.57 18.37
N GLY A 442 -11.90 15.54 18.20
CA GLY A 442 -12.17 16.58 19.20
C GLY A 442 -11.12 17.71 19.29
N VAL A 443 -10.29 17.88 18.25
CA VAL A 443 -9.41 19.04 18.06
C VAL A 443 -9.46 19.47 16.60
N LEU A 444 -9.37 20.79 16.36
CA LEU A 444 -9.28 21.33 15.00
C LEU A 444 -7.83 21.66 14.65
N GLY A 445 -7.31 21.05 13.60
CA GLY A 445 -5.96 21.24 13.10
C GLY A 445 -4.97 20.17 13.56
N HIS A 446 -3.70 20.36 13.20
CA HIS A 446 -2.62 19.44 13.49
C HIS A 446 -1.56 20.03 14.39
N PHE A 447 -0.63 19.18 14.83
CA PHE A 447 0.45 19.54 15.72
C PHE A 447 1.80 19.21 15.08
N ASP A 448 2.81 20.02 15.39
CA ASP A 448 4.15 19.73 14.94
C ASP A 448 4.83 18.72 15.86
N LEU A 449 5.45 17.72 15.25
CA LEU A 449 6.35 16.76 15.87
C LEU A 449 7.75 16.92 15.26
N TYR A 450 8.69 17.38 16.07
CA TYR A 450 10.07 17.63 15.69
C TYR A 450 10.97 16.47 16.12
N LEU A 451 11.87 16.07 15.22
CA LEU A 451 13.04 15.26 15.53
C LEU A 451 14.31 16.14 15.51
N SER A 452 15.48 15.51 15.68
CA SER A 452 16.75 16.24 15.55
C SER A 452 16.90 16.78 14.14
N GLY A 453 17.36 18.02 14.00
CA GLY A 453 17.56 18.63 12.69
C GLY A 453 16.27 19.05 11.97
N SER A 454 15.08 18.78 12.53
CA SER A 454 13.81 19.32 12.02
C SER A 454 13.80 20.85 12.05
N THR A 455 13.19 21.45 11.03
CA THR A 455 13.01 22.90 10.89
C THR A 455 11.52 23.24 10.66
N SER A 456 11.17 24.52 10.74
CA SER A 456 9.83 24.97 10.35
C SER A 456 9.75 25.12 8.82
N HIS A 457 8.56 24.93 8.26
CA HIS A 457 8.27 25.27 6.87
C HIS A 457 7.94 26.78 6.70
N SER A 458 7.79 27.54 7.79
CA SER A 458 7.54 28.99 7.76
C SER A 458 8.82 29.78 8.02
N THR A 459 9.14 30.70 7.11
CA THR A 459 10.27 31.64 7.23
C THR A 459 10.10 32.65 8.37
N THR A 460 8.89 32.78 8.92
CA THR A 460 8.58 33.69 10.03
C THR A 460 8.63 33.02 11.40
N THR A 461 8.88 31.71 11.46
CA THR A 461 8.99 30.99 12.73
C THR A 461 10.25 31.43 13.48
N SER A 462 10.11 31.74 14.77
CA SER A 462 11.23 32.24 15.56
C SER A 462 12.31 31.18 15.75
N ALA A 463 13.58 31.59 15.67
CA ALA A 463 14.71 30.70 15.96
C ALA A 463 14.62 30.13 17.40
N ASP A 464 14.02 30.88 18.32
CA ASP A 464 13.83 30.49 19.70
C ASP A 464 12.88 29.30 19.83
N TYR A 465 11.78 29.30 19.06
CA TYR A 465 10.84 28.19 19.01
C TYR A 465 11.50 26.91 18.50
N ILE A 466 12.30 27.00 17.44
CA ILE A 466 13.08 25.86 16.93
C ILE A 466 14.08 25.36 17.97
N ARG A 467 14.77 26.26 18.68
CA ARG A 467 15.69 25.88 19.76
C ARG A 467 14.99 25.18 20.91
N GLN A 468 13.77 25.59 21.28
CA GLN A 468 12.97 24.90 22.31
C GLN A 468 12.65 23.46 21.91
N HIS A 469 12.25 23.23 20.65
CA HIS A 469 12.03 21.88 20.13
C HIS A 469 13.29 21.02 20.17
N GLN A 470 14.42 21.55 19.68
CA GLN A 470 15.69 20.81 19.73
C GLN A 470 16.12 20.49 21.17
N ALA A 471 15.88 21.39 22.13
CA ALA A 471 16.11 21.12 23.54
C ALA A 471 15.19 20.02 24.11
N MET A 472 13.93 19.96 23.68
CA MET A 472 13.01 18.89 24.06
C MET A 472 13.39 17.54 23.45
N VAL A 473 13.90 17.50 22.22
CA VAL A 473 14.49 16.29 21.61
C VAL A 473 15.67 15.78 22.46
N LEU A 474 16.58 16.67 22.87
CA LEU A 474 17.70 16.30 23.74
C LEU A 474 17.21 15.76 25.09
N ARG A 475 16.21 16.41 25.69
CA ARG A 475 15.59 15.96 26.94
C ARG A 475 14.93 14.58 26.79
N ALA A 476 14.25 14.33 25.68
CA ALA A 476 13.66 13.03 25.36
C ALA A 476 14.72 11.93 25.14
N ALA A 477 15.97 12.31 24.84
CA ALA A 477 17.11 11.42 24.79
C ALA A 477 17.84 11.27 26.15
N GLY A 478 17.34 11.88 27.22
CA GLY A 478 17.95 11.85 28.55
C GLY A 478 19.19 12.74 28.70
N ARG A 479 19.29 13.82 27.92
CA ARG A 479 20.42 14.77 27.93
C ARG A 479 20.05 16.14 28.51
#